data_AF-X0YH65-F1
#
_entry.id   AF-X0YH65-F1
#
_cell.length_a   1.000
_cell.length_b   1.000
_cell.length_c   1.000
_cell.angle_alpha   90.00
_cell.angle_beta   90.00
_cell.angle_gamma   90.00
#
_symmetry.space_group_name_H-M   'P 1'
#
loop_
_entity.id
_entity.type
_entity.pdbx_description
1 polymer ?
#
loop_
_entity_poly.entity_id
_entity_poly.type
_entity_poly.pdbx_seq_one_letter_code
_entity_poly.pdbx_strand_id
1 'polypeptide(L)' 'MNIAVIGLGYVGTVSAACFARDGHRVIGVDINRSKLELLEEGKCPII' A
#
# COMPACT_ATOMS: atom_id res chain seq x y z
N MET A 1 -5.67 -14.48 0.25
CA MET A 1 -4.26 -14.91 0.35
C MET A 1 -3.47 -13.90 1.17
N ASN A 2 -2.24 -14.22 1.60
CA ASN A 2 -1.33 -13.26 2.23
C ASN A 2 -0.38 -12.71 1.15
N ILE A 3 -0.36 -11.39 0.93
CA ILE A 3 0.41 -10.74 -0.12
C ILE A 3 1.30 -9.65 0.49
N ALA A 4 2.58 -9.63 0.11
CA ALA A 4 3.50 -8.55 0.48
C ALA A 4 3.82 -7.70 -0.76
N VAL A 5 3.72 -6.38 -0.64
CA VAL A 5 4.08 -5.42 -1.70
C VAL A 5 5.24 -4.56 -1.21
N ILE A 6 6.39 -4.70 -1.86
CA ILE A 6 7.61 -3.96 -1.52
C ILE A 6 7.76 -2.80 -2.49
N GLY A 7 7.68 -1.58 -1.96
CA GLY A 7 7.61 -0.32 -2.70
C GLY A 7 6.17 0.14 -2.87
N LEU A 8 5.82 1.26 -2.24
CA LEU A 8 4.49 1.88 -2.23
C LEU A 8 4.51 3.17 -3.06
N GLY A 9 5.01 3.05 -4.29
CA GLY A 9 4.84 4.06 -5.33
C GLY A 9 3.50 3.89 -6.06
N TYR A 10 3.38 4.49 -7.25
CA TYR A 10 2.18 4.39 -8.08
C TYR A 10 1.67 2.95 -8.24
N VAL A 11 2.52 2.07 -8.77
CA VAL A 11 2.14 0.67 -9.03
C VAL A 11 1.84 -0.07 -7.72
N GLY A 12 2.74 0.00 -6.75
CA GLY A 12 2.62 -0.77 -5.52
C GLY A 12 1.40 -0.41 -4.69
N THR A 13 1.12 0.88 -4.50
CA THR A 13 -0.04 1.34 -3.73
C THR A 13 -1.35 0.95 -4.42
N VAL A 14 -1.45 1.15 -5.74
CA VAL A 14 -2.66 0.78 -6.49
C VAL A 14 -2.89 -0.73 -6.43
N SER A 15 -1.85 -1.54 -6.68
CA SER A 15 -1.95 -3.00 -6.58
C SER A 15 -2.33 -3.45 -5.18
N ALA A 16 -1.68 -2.91 -4.14
CA ALA A 16 -1.98 -3.23 -2.75
C ALA A 16 -3.45 -2.92 -2.40
N ALA A 17 -3.96 -1.77 -2.83
CA ALA A 17 -5.35 -1.38 -2.62
C ALA A 17 -6.33 -2.31 -3.34
N CYS A 18 -6.06 -2.68 -4.61
CA CYS A 18 -6.89 -3.63 -5.34
C CYS A 18 -6.92 -5.01 -4.66
N PHE A 19 -5.76 -5.55 -4.27
CA PHE A 19 -5.70 -6.84 -3.57
C PHE A 19 -6.43 -6.80 -2.22
N ALA A 20 -6.30 -5.71 -1.47
CA ALA A 20 -7.01 -5.54 -0.20
C ALA A 20 -8.53 -5.47 -0.42
N ARG A 21 -8.98 -4.70 -1.42
CA ARG A 21 -10.40 -4.61 -1.81
C ARG A 21 -10.98 -5.98 -2.19
N ASP A 22 -10.19 -6.80 -2.89
CA ASP A 22 -10.60 -8.14 -3.33
C ASP A 22 -10.51 -9.19 -2.19
N GLY A 23 -10.28 -8.75 -0.94
CA GLY A 23 -10.37 -9.58 0.28
C GLY A 23 -9.07 -10.30 0.66
N HIS A 24 -7.93 -9.91 0.08
CA HIS A 24 -6.63 -10.45 0.49
C HIS A 24 -6.05 -9.68 1.68
N ARG A 25 -5.28 -10.36 2.52
CA ARG A 25 -4.50 -9.72 3.57
C ARG A 25 -3.20 -9.21 2.95
N VAL A 26 -3.06 -7.89 2.86
CA VAL A 26 -1.92 -7.24 2.21
C VAL A 26 -1.04 -6.55 3.25
N ILE A 27 0.27 -6.71 3.12
CA ILE A 27 1.27 -5.96 3.88
C ILE A 27 2.07 -5.12 2.89
N GLY A 28 1.98 -3.80 3.01
CA GLY A 28 2.80 -2.86 2.26
C GLY A 28 4.10 -2.56 3.01
N VAL A 29 5.22 -2.47 2.29
CA VAL A 29 6.52 -2.09 2.84
C VAL A 29 7.13 -1.00 1.95
N ASP A 30 7.51 0.13 2.52
CA ASP A 30 8.26 1.19 1.85
C ASP A 30 9.28 1.78 2.83
N ILE A 31 10.40 2.30 2.33
CA ILE A 31 11.42 2.96 3.15
C ILE A 31 11.03 4.40 3.50
N ASN A 32 10.12 5.01 2.73
CA ASN A 32 9.68 6.38 2.91
C ASN A 32 8.57 6.44 3.97
N ARG A 33 8.95 6.91 5.16
CA ARG A 33 8.06 7.01 6.32
C ARG A 33 6.84 7.90 6.08
N SER A 34 6.98 9.01 5.36
CA SER A 34 5.87 9.92 5.07
C SER A 34 4.77 9.26 4.23
N LYS A 35 5.13 8.33 3.33
CA LYS A 35 4.13 7.56 2.59
C LYS A 35 3.36 6.60 3.49
N LEU A 36 4.05 5.96 4.43
CA LEU A 36 3.44 5.04 5.38
C LEU A 36 2.45 5.77 6.28
N GLU A 37 2.83 6.93 6.82
CA GLU A 37 1.96 7.78 7.65
C GLU A 37 0.68 8.18 6.90
N LEU A 38 0.79 8.60 5.63
CA LEU A 38 -0.39 8.90 4.80
C LEU A 38 -1.29 7.68 4.61
N LEU A 39 -0.72 6.51 4.33
CA LEU A 39 -1.49 5.28 4.16
C LEU A 39 -2.19 4.81 5.45
N GLU A 40 -1.52 4.95 6.60
CA GLU A 40 -2.11 4.67 7.91
C GLU A 40 -3.28 5.60 8.23
N GLU A 41 -3.25 6.84 7.73
CA GLU A 41 -4.36 7.79 7.77
C GLU A 41 -5.44 7.54 6.70
N GLY A 42 -5.29 6.52 5.85
CA GLY A 42 -6.22 6.22 4.75
C GLY A 42 -6.12 7.21 3.59
N LYS A 43 -5.03 7.98 3.48
CA LYS A 43 -4.77 8.94 2.41
C LYS A 43 -3.89 8.34 1.32
N CYS A 44 -4.06 8.85 0.10
CA CYS A 44 -3.23 8.46 -1.03
C CYS A 44 -1.81 9.05 -0.88
N PRO A 45 -0.73 8.23 -0.88
CA PRO A 45 0.65 8.70 -0.71
C PRO A 45 1.29 9.19 -2.01
N ILE A 46 0.50 9.30 -3.09
CA ILE A 46 0.91 9.59 -4.47
C ILE A 46 -0.07 10.64 -5.02
N ILE A 47 0.46 11.63 -5.73
CA ILE A 47 -0.30 12.69 -6.43
C ILE A 47 -0.41 12.31 -7.91
#